data_AF-A0A3N5MPF5-F1
#
_entry.id   AF-A0A3N5MPF5-F1
#
_cell.length_a   1.000
_cell.length_b   1.000
_cell.length_c   1.000
_cell.angle_alpha   90.00
_cell.angle_beta   90.00
_cell.angle_gamma   90.00
#
_symmetry.space_group_name_H-M   'P 1'
#
loop_
_entity.id
_entity.type
_entity.pdbx_description
1 polymer ?
#
loop_
_entity_poly.entity_id
_entity_poly.type
_entity_poly.pdbx_seq_one_letter_code
_entity_poly.pdbx_strand_id
1 'polypeptide(L)' 'MLYCPACKSQEIYAVAGGYIGQVYLCKDCGYRGSFVLEIDEAAAAGQEGKNDKDRE' A
#
# COMPACT_ATOMS: atom_id res chain seq x y z
N MET A 1 -0.30 -1.26 7.07
CA MET A 1 -1.50 -0.43 6.76
C MET A 1 -1.59 -0.22 5.24
N LEU A 2 -2.80 -0.13 4.67
CA LEU A 2 -3.00 0.07 3.23
C LEU A 2 -3.23 1.55 2.89
N TYR A 3 -2.63 2.01 1.80
CA TYR A 3 -2.74 3.38 1.30
C TYR A 3 -3.02 3.40 -0.21
N CYS A 4 -3.78 4.41 -0.64
CA CYS A 4 -4.05 4.66 -2.05
C CYS A 4 -2.77 5.08 -2.80
N PRO A 5 -2.41 4.43 -3.92
CA PRO A 5 -1.21 4.78 -4.68
C PRO A 5 -1.31 6.13 -5.41
N ALA A 6 -2.53 6.65 -5.63
CA ALA A 6 -2.74 7.91 -6.33
C ALA A 6 -2.71 9.14 -5.38
N CYS A 7 -3.41 9.09 -4.24
CA CYS A 7 -3.55 10.24 -3.33
C CYS A 7 -2.94 10.04 -1.94
N LYS A 8 -2.40 8.86 -1.62
CA LYS A 8 -1.86 8.50 -0.29
C LYS A 8 -2.87 8.57 0.86
N SER A 9 -4.17 8.49 0.58
CA SER A 9 -5.20 8.32 1.61
C SER A 9 -5.25 6.88 2.15
N GLN A 10 -5.63 6.73 3.42
CA GLN A 10 -5.96 5.45 4.06
C GLN A 10 -7.41 5.01 3.80
N GLU A 11 -8.26 5.88 3.21
CA GLU A 11 -9.64 5.57 2.85
C GLU A 11 -9.72 4.69 1.59
N ILE A 12 -9.07 3.52 1.64
CA ILE A 12 -9.01 2.51 0.60
C ILE A 12 -9.55 1.17 1.11
N TYR A 13 -10.42 0.53 0.33
CA TYR A 13 -11.16 -0.67 0.75
C TYR A 13 -11.37 -1.64 -0.42
N ALA A 14 -11.38 -2.94 -0.12
CA ALA A 14 -11.64 -3.97 -1.12
C ALA A 14 -13.11 -3.94 -1.56
N VAL A 15 -13.36 -3.99 -2.87
CA VAL A 15 -14.69 -3.95 -3.50
C VAL A 15 -15.01 -5.18 -4.36
N ALA A 16 -14.01 -5.99 -4.71
CA ALA A 16 -14.19 -7.28 -5.35
C ALA A 16 -13.00 -8.21 -5.03
N GLY A 17 -13.23 -9.52 -5.09
CA GLY A 17 -12.21 -10.54 -4.89
C GLY A 17 -12.63 -11.88 -5.51
N GLY A 18 -11.69 -12.83 -5.61
CA GLY A 18 -11.90 -14.15 -6.19
C GLY A 18 -10.80 -14.50 -7.20
N TYR A 19 -11.14 -15.26 -8.24
CA TYR A 19 -10.20 -15.76 -9.26
C TYR A 19 -9.38 -14.68 -9.98
N ILE A 20 -9.86 -13.44 -10.03
CA ILE A 20 -9.20 -12.30 -10.70
C ILE A 20 -8.33 -11.44 -9.75
N GLY A 21 -8.14 -11.87 -8.50
CA GLY A 21 -7.47 -11.09 -7.46
C GLY A 21 -8.37 -10.07 -6.76
N GLN A 22 -7.82 -9.36 -5.78
CA GLN A 22 -8.55 -8.29 -5.08
C GLN A 22 -8.54 -6.98 -5.89
N VAL A 23 -9.66 -6.27 -5.87
CA VAL A 23 -9.79 -4.92 -6.42
C VAL A 23 -10.16 -3.98 -5.28
N TYR A 24 -9.44 -2.88 -5.16
CA TYR A 24 -9.63 -1.84 -4.17
C TYR A 24 -10.27 -0.59 -4.80
N LEU A 25 -10.95 0.21 -3.97
CA LEU A 25 -11.49 1.52 -4.29
C LEU A 25 -11.06 2.52 -3.22
N CYS A 26 -10.62 3.72 -3.61
CA CYS A 26 -10.36 4.83 -2.69
C CYS A 26 -11.54 5.81 -2.68
N LYS A 27 -12.03 6.20 -1.49
CA LYS A 27 -13.14 7.17 -1.34
C LYS A 27 -12.76 8.56 -1.82
N ASP A 28 -11.53 9.00 -1.52
CA ASP A 28 -11.14 10.40 -1.65
C ASP A 28 -10.79 10.82 -3.09
N CYS A 29 -10.24 9.90 -3.89
CA CYS A 29 -9.83 10.18 -5.27
C CYS A 29 -10.46 9.26 -6.32
N GLY A 30 -11.25 8.26 -5.92
CA GLY A 30 -11.88 7.31 -6.85
C GLY A 30 -10.93 6.30 -7.51
N TYR A 31 -9.66 6.20 -7.08
CA TYR A 31 -8.73 5.16 -7.57
C TYR A 31 -9.37 3.79 -7.46
N ARG A 32 -9.40 3.03 -8.56
CA ARG A 32 -9.91 1.66 -8.60
C ARG A 32 -8.92 0.73 -9.30
N GLY A 33 -8.44 -0.29 -8.61
CA GLY A 33 -7.46 -1.24 -9.14
C GLY A 33 -6.97 -2.24 -8.11
N SER A 34 -6.13 -3.18 -8.52
CA SER A 34 -5.57 -4.24 -7.66
C SER A 34 -4.27 -3.85 -6.95
N PHE A 35 -3.74 -2.65 -7.20
CA PHE A 35 -2.47 -2.18 -6.63
C PHE A 35 -2.72 -1.23 -5.45
N VAL A 36 -2.03 -1.47 -4.34
CA VAL A 36 -2.09 -0.69 -3.10
C VAL A 36 -0.69 -0.52 -2.53
N LEU A 37 -0.48 0.52 -1.73
CA LEU A 37 0.75 0.70 -0.98
C LEU A 37 0.58 0.08 0.41
N GLU A 38 1.38 -0.94 0.71
CA GLU A 38 1.54 -1.48 2.05
C GLU A 38 2.64 -0.71 2.78
N ILE A 39 2.30 -0.09 3.91
CA ILE A 39 3.24 0.60 4.78
C ILE A 39 3.21 -0.09 6.14
N ASP A 40 4.35 -0.67 6.54
CA ASP A 40 4.55 -1.20 7.87
C ASP A 40 4.70 -0.07 8.89
N GLU A 41 4.19 -0.25 10.10
CA GLU A 41 4.28 0.76 11.17
C GLU A 41 5.74 1.09 11.52
N ALA A 42 6.64 0.10 11.41
CA ALA A 42 8.08 0.27 11.57
C ALA A 42 8.70 1.19 10.50
N ALA A 43 8.12 1.28 9.30
CA ALA A 43 8.61 2.13 8.21
C ALA A 43 8.05 3.57 8.26
N ALA A 44 6.97 3.80 9.01
CA ALA A 44 6.40 5.13 9.22
C ALA A 44 7.21 5.97 10.22
N ALA A 45 7.97 5.33 11.11
CA ALA A 45 8.78 5.95 12.16
C ALA A 45 10.19 6.38 11.70
N GLY A 46 10.30 6.93 10.48
CA GLY A 46 11.54 7.50 9.96
C GLY A 46 12.48 6.50 9.27
N GLN A 47 13.29 7.03 8.35
CA GLN A 47 14.26 6.25 7.60
C GLN A 47 15.58 6.14 8.37
N GLU A 48 15.79 5.06 9.10
CA GLU A 48 17.16 4.59 9.40
C GLU A 48 17.58 3.60 8.32
N GLY A 49 18.59 3.97 7.54
CA GLY A 49 18.93 3.30 6.29
C GLY A 49 19.45 1.88 6.52
N LYS A 50 18.79 0.90 5.90
CA LYS A 50 19.36 -0.45 5.76
C LYS A 50 20.35 -0.45 4.61
N ASN A 51 21.63 -0.28 4.95
CA ASN A 51 22.72 -0.58 4.02
C ASN A 51 22.73 -2.09 3.77
N ASP A 52 22.35 -2.54 2.59
CA ASP A 52 22.74 -3.87 2.09
C ASP A 52 24.22 -3.81 1.68
N LYS A 53 25.09 -3.93 2.69
CA LYS A 53 26.49 -4.35 2.56
C LYS A 53 26.75 -5.45 3.56
N ASP A 54 27.50 -6.45 3.11
CA ASP A 54 27.95 -7.62 3.88
C ASP A 54 26.78 -8.58 4.26
N ARG A 55 26.93 -9.90 4.40
CA ARG A 55 28.09 -10.81 4.29
C ARG A 55 27.56 -12.15 3.72
N GLU A 56 28.29 -12.94 2.93
CA GLU A 56 29.72 -12.89 2.57
C GLU A 56 29.94 -12.60 1.07
#